data_AF-A0A660QKQ4-F1
#
_entry.id   AF-A0A660QKQ4-F1
#
_cell.length_a   1.000
_cell.length_b   1.000
_cell.length_c   1.000
_cell.angle_alpha   90.00
_cell.angle_beta   90.00
_cell.angle_gamma   90.00
#
_symmetry.space_group_name_H-M   'P 1'
#
loop_
_entity.id
_entity.type
_entity.pdbx_description
1 polymer ?
#
loop_
_entity_poly.entity_id
_entity_poly.type
_entity_poly.pdbx_seq_one_letter_code
_entity_poly.pdbx_strand_id
1 'polypeptide(L)' 'MEALIAAFVDVYDALRSPRPYKRAFSSQEAFRIVTEGDGRTIPEHFHPDVLRVFIEHYKELEILWEMVKAGKTEDIIRE' A
#
# COMPACT_ATOMS: atom_id res chain seq x y z
N MET A 1 -11.55 13.87 3.48
CA MET A 1 -11.31 12.42 3.61
C MET A 1 -10.49 11.90 2.42
N GLU A 2 -10.91 12.17 1.18
CA GLU A 2 -10.23 11.71 -0.04
C GLU A 2 -8.74 12.07 -0.11
N ALA A 3 -8.38 13.30 0.27
CA ALA A 3 -6.98 13.74 0.31
C ALA A 3 -6.10 12.92 1.29
N LEU A 4 -6.67 12.37 2.37
CA LEU A 4 -5.95 11.54 3.34
C LEU A 4 -5.65 10.15 2.76
N ILE A 5 -6.62 9.60 2.02
CA ILE A 5 -6.47 8.32 1.32
C ILE A 5 -5.43 8.47 0.21
N ALA A 6 -5.54 9.52 -0.60
CA ALA A 6 -4.58 9.80 -1.67
C ALA A 6 -3.15 9.96 -1.14
N ALA A 7 -2.97 10.70 -0.04
CA ALA A 7 -1.67 10.88 0.58
C ALA A 7 -1.07 9.57 1.11
N PHE A 8 -1.90 8.71 1.73
CA PHE A 8 -1.45 7.37 2.16
C PHE A 8 -1.03 6.51 0.97
N VAL A 9 -1.86 6.45 -0.08
CA VAL A 9 -1.61 5.64 -1.27
C VAL A 9 -0.34 6.11 -1.99
N ASP A 10 -0.09 7.42 -2.09
CA ASP A 10 1.12 7.97 -2.71
C ASP A 10 2.40 7.48 -2.00
N VAL A 11 2.42 7.53 -0.66
CA VAL A 11 3.55 7.03 0.13
C VAL A 11 3.71 5.51 -0.02
N TYR A 12 2.61 4.76 0.06
CA TYR A 12 2.64 3.31 -0.03
C TYR A 12 3.07 2.82 -1.42
N ASP A 13 2.59 3.46 -2.49
CA ASP A 13 3.03 3.18 -3.86
C ASP A 13 4.50 3.53 -4.03
N ALA A 14 4.94 4.70 -3.55
CA ALA A 14 6.34 5.12 -3.60
C ALA A 14 7.32 4.14 -2.94
N LEU A 15 6.88 3.39 -1.91
CA LEU A 15 7.66 2.31 -1.28
C LEU A 15 7.77 1.09 -2.20
N ARG A 16 6.74 0.79 -2.98
CA ARG A 16 6.62 -0.37 -3.85
C ARG A 16 7.05 -0.12 -5.30
N SER A 17 7.26 1.14 -5.71
CA SER A 17 7.78 1.46 -7.04
C SER A 17 9.30 1.35 -7.09
N PRO A 18 9.89 0.75 -8.13
CA PRO A 18 11.33 0.79 -8.34
C PRO A 18 11.79 2.22 -8.66
N ARG A 19 12.92 2.63 -8.10
CA ARG A 19 13.59 3.90 -8.45
C ARG A 19 14.98 3.58 -9.01
N PRO A 20 15.59 4.44 -9.85
CA PRO A 20 16.87 4.15 -10.51
C PRO A 20 17.99 3.67 -9.57
N TYR A 21 17.94 4.06 -8.30
CA TYR A 21 18.96 3.77 -7.29
C TYR A 21 18.44 2.98 -6.08
N LYS A 22 17.16 2.54 -6.09
CA LYS A 22 16.54 1.84 -4.96
C LYS A 22 15.57 0.79 -5.46
N ARG A 23 15.76 -0.46 -5.00
CA ARG A 23 14.82 -1.55 -5.26
C ARG A 23 13.47 -1.23 -4.63
N ALA A 24 12.40 -1.61 -5.33
CA ALA A 24 11.06 -1.63 -4.77
C ALA A 24 11.01 -2.53 -3.53
N PHE A 25 10.32 -2.09 -2.48
CA PHE A 25 9.98 -2.95 -1.37
C PHE A 25 8.90 -3.96 -1.78
N SER A 26 8.97 -5.16 -1.21
CA SER A 26 7.86 -6.11 -1.29
C SER A 26 6.61 -5.58 -0.58
N SER A 27 5.46 -6.18 -0.88
CA SER A 27 4.19 -5.88 -0.18
C SER A 27 4.35 -5.92 1.34
N GLN A 28 5.07 -6.91 1.86
CA GLN A 28 5.26 -7.13 3.31
C GLN A 28 6.23 -6.13 3.93
N GLU A 29 7.28 -5.74 3.19
CA GLU A 29 8.19 -4.70 3.66
C GLU A 29 7.49 -3.34 3.70
N ALA A 30 6.76 -2.96 2.64
CA ALA A 30 6.01 -1.73 2.61
C ALA A 30 4.95 -1.68 3.73
N PHE A 31 4.26 -2.80 3.98
CA PHE A 31 3.32 -2.94 5.10
C PHE A 31 4.00 -2.65 6.44
N ARG A 32 5.11 -3.33 6.75
CA ARG A 32 5.87 -3.08 7.98
C ARG A 32 6.33 -1.64 8.12
N ILE A 33 6.79 -1.02 7.03
CA ILE A 33 7.22 0.38 7.06
C ILE A 33 6.07 1.32 7.44
N VAL A 34 4.85 1.08 6.96
CA VAL A 34 3.71 1.94 7.29
C VAL A 34 3.06 1.62 8.65
N THR A 35 3.21 0.39 9.17
CA THR A 35 2.62 -0.02 10.46
C THR A 35 3.57 0.03 11.65
N GLU A 36 4.87 -0.15 11.44
CA GLU A 36 5.90 -0.20 12.49
C GLU A 36 6.91 0.95 12.36
N GLY A 37 7.02 1.54 11.17
CA GLY A 37 7.97 2.59 10.87
C GLY A 37 9.36 2.09 10.48
N ASP A 38 10.14 2.95 9.84
CA ASP A 38 11.54 2.70 9.44
C ASP A 38 12.51 3.82 9.86
N GLY A 39 12.03 4.72 10.73
CA GLY A 39 12.73 5.93 11.16
C GLY A 39 12.59 7.12 10.20
N ARG A 40 12.08 6.93 8.98
CA ARG A 40 11.73 8.01 8.03
C ARG A 40 10.21 8.14 7.88
N THR A 41 9.55 7.00 7.77
CA THR A 41 8.10 6.85 7.86
C THR A 41 7.78 6.31 9.25
N ILE A 42 6.78 6.91 9.89
CA ILE A 42 6.21 6.41 11.15
C ILE A 42 4.68 6.34 11.00
N PRO A 43 3.99 5.44 11.72
CA PRO A 43 2.54 5.29 11.63
C PRO A 43 1.77 6.60 11.88
N GLU A 44 2.30 7.47 12.74
CA GLU A 44 1.70 8.75 13.13
C GLU A 44 1.69 9.79 11.99
N HIS A 45 2.42 9.55 10.89
CA HIS A 45 2.30 10.38 9.69
C HIS A 45 0.97 10.17 8.97
N PHE A 46 0.26 9.07 9.24
CA PHE A 46 -0.98 8.71 8.58
C PHE A 46 -2.19 9.00 9.46
N HIS A 47 -3.33 9.26 8.82
CA HIS A 47 -4.59 9.36 9.54
C HIS A 47 -4.95 8.00 10.15
N PRO A 48 -5.29 7.93 11.46
CA PRO A 48 -5.46 6.65 12.16
C PRO A 48 -6.57 5.79 11.55
N ASP A 49 -7.68 6.40 11.10
CA ASP A 49 -8.76 5.65 10.44
C ASP A 49 -8.35 5.06 9.08
N VAL A 50 -7.51 5.78 8.32
CA VAL A 50 -7.03 5.30 7.00
C VAL A 50 -6.06 4.13 7.21
N LEU A 51 -5.13 4.28 8.15
CA LEU A 51 -4.19 3.21 8.49
C LEU A 51 -4.91 1.98 9.04
N ARG A 52 -5.93 2.16 9.88
CA ARG A 52 -6.76 1.06 10.40
C ARG A 52 -7.44 0.28 9.28
N VAL A 53 -8.17 0.97 8.40
CA VAL A 53 -8.87 0.33 7.27
C VAL A 53 -7.87 -0.38 6.34
N PHE A 54 -6.71 0.24 6.08
CA PHE A 54 -5.66 -0.41 5.30
C PHE A 54 -5.14 -1.70 5.95
N ILE A 55 -4.92 -1.70 7.26
CA ILE A 55 -4.47 -2.90 8.00
C ILE A 55 -5.53 -4.00 7.93
N GLU A 56 -6.80 -3.66 8.14
CA GLU A 56 -7.93 -4.61 8.08
C GLU A 56 -8.05 -5.29 6.71
N HIS A 57 -7.85 -4.54 5.62
CA HIS A 57 -8.00 -5.04 4.25
C HIS A 57 -6.69 -5.39 3.53
N TYR A 58 -5.55 -5.37 4.22
CA TYR A 58 -4.23 -5.57 3.60
C TYR A 58 -4.12 -6.85 2.78
N LYS A 59 -4.73 -7.95 3.27
CA LYS A 59 -4.72 -9.25 2.58
C LYS A 59 -5.54 -9.26 1.31
N GLU A 60 -6.70 -8.62 1.31
CA GLU A 60 -7.53 -8.47 0.11
C GLU A 60 -6.80 -7.62 -0.93
N LEU A 61 -6.19 -6.51 -0.50
CA LEU A 61 -5.37 -5.65 -1.36
C LEU A 61 -4.17 -6.40 -1.95
N GLU A 62 -3.51 -7.28 -1.19
CA GLU A 62 -2.41 -8.12 -1.68
C GLU A 62 -2.88 -9.08 -2.78
N ILE A 63 -4.06 -9.71 -2.62
CA ILE A 63 -4.65 -10.58 -3.64
C ILE A 63 -4.99 -9.78 -4.91
N LEU A 64 -5.69 -8.65 -4.75
CA LEU A 64 -6.06 -7.77 -5.86
C LEU A 64 -4.82 -7.29 -6.62
N TRP A 65 -3.76 -6.92 -5.91
CA TRP A 65 -2.50 -6.50 -6.52
C TRP A 65 -1.90 -7.59 -7.41
N GLU A 66 -1.83 -8.83 -6.93
CA GLU A 66 -1.31 -9.94 -7.73
C GLU A 66 -2.21 -10.28 -8.91
N MET A 67 -3.54 -10.16 -8.77
CA MET A 67 -4.48 -10.32 -9.90
C MET A 67 -4.28 -9.26 -10.99
N VAL A 68 -4.14 -7.99 -10.60
CA VAL A 68 -3.87 -6.87 -11.53
C VAL A 68 -2.52 -7.09 -12.22
N LYS A 69 -1.48 -7.44 -11.47
CA LYS A 69 -0.15 -7.72 -12.02
C LYS A 69 -0.14 -8.92 -12.99
N ALA A 70 -0.99 -9.92 -12.75
CA ALA A 70 -1.17 -11.06 -13.63
C ALA A 70 -2.05 -10.75 -14.87
N GLY A 71 -2.52 -9.51 -15.03
CA GLY A 71 -3.36 -9.09 -16.16
C GLY A 71 -4.80 -9.60 -16.07
N LYS A 72 -5.26 -10.06 -14.89
CA LYS A 72 -6.61 -10.61 -14.67
C LYS A 72 -7.63 -9.54 -14.25
N THR A 73 -7.50 -8.33 -14.78
CA THR A 73 -8.32 -7.19 -14.36
C THR A 73 -9.82 -7.39 -14.67
N GLU A 74 -10.14 -8.15 -15.72
CA GLU A 74 -11.52 -8.45 -16.13
C GLU A 74 -12.27 -9.32 -15.11
N ASP A 75 -11.56 -10.09 -14.29
CA ASP A 75 -12.14 -10.93 -13.23
C ASP A 75 -12.43 -10.13 -11.95
N ILE A 76 -11.83 -8.94 -11.79
CA ILE A 76 -11.95 -8.09 -10.59
C ILE A 76 -13.21 -7.21 -10.63
N ILE A 77 -13.67 -6.80 -11.83
CA ILE A 77 -14.74 -5.81 -12.01
C ILE A 77 -16.13 -6.47 -12.14
N ARG A 78 -16.23 -7.79 -12.04
CA ARG A 78 -17.46 -8.56 -12.34
C ARG A 78 -18.44 -8.74 -11.18
N GLU A 79 -18.38 -7.91 -10.14
CA GLU A 79 -19.37 -7.93 -9.04
C GLU A 79 -20.25 -6.68 -9.00
#